data_AF-A0A934L811-F1
#
_entry.id   AF-A0A934L811-F1
#
_cell.length_a   1.000
_cell.length_b   1.000
_cell.length_c   1.000
_cell.angle_alpha   90.00
_cell.angle_beta   90.00
_cell.angle_gamma   90.00
#
_symmetry.space_group_name_H-M   'P 1'
#
loop_
_entity.id
_entity.type
_entity.pdbx_description
1 polymer ?
#
loop_
_entity_poly.entity_id
_entity_poly.type
_entity_poly.pdbx_seq_one_letter_code
_entity_poly.pdbx_strand_id
1 'polypeptide(L)' 'TTNAIERRFREVRRRTRPMGVFSDKTSIERILFAVFTYENKKQGTATLFSLTQNS' A
#
# COMPACT_ATOMS: atom_id res chain seq x y z
N THR A 1 -18.95 -4.33 -9.53
CA THR A 1 -18.25 -4.42 -8.24
C THR A 1 -17.42 -5.69 -8.27
N THR A 2 -16.12 -5.58 -8.47
CA THR A 2 -15.25 -6.76 -8.61
C THR A 2 -14.19 -6.67 -7.52
N ASN A 3 -14.37 -7.46 -6.46
CA ASN A 3 -13.47 -7.78 -5.35
C ASN A 3 -12.79 -6.61 -4.58
N ALA A 4 -12.83 -6.67 -3.25
CA ALA A 4 -12.15 -5.73 -2.35
C ALA A 4 -10.65 -5.61 -2.67
N ILE A 5 -10.00 -6.72 -3.01
CA ILE A 5 -8.57 -6.81 -3.33
C ILE A 5 -8.23 -6.02 -4.61
N GLU A 6 -9.04 -6.16 -5.65
CA GLU A 6 -8.77 -5.52 -6.94
C GLU A 6 -8.86 -3.99 -6.83
N ARG A 7 -9.79 -3.48 -6.01
CA ARG A 7 -9.88 -2.06 -5.69
C ARG A 7 -8.59 -1.53 -5.07
N ARG A 8 -7.91 -2.32 -4.24
CA ARG A 8 -6.65 -1.92 -3.59
C ARG A 8 -5.50 -1.87 -4.58
N PHE A 9 -5.36 -2.89 -5.43
CA PHE A 9 -4.32 -2.88 -6.46
C PHE A 9 -4.51 -1.75 -7.47
N ARG A 10 -5.76 -1.38 -7.76
CA ARG A 10 -6.08 -0.21 -8.60
C ARG A 10 -5.61 1.10 -7.95
N GLU A 11 -5.76 1.22 -6.64
CA GLU A 11 -5.31 2.37 -5.87
C GLU A 11 -3.78 2.47 -5.82
N VAL A 12 -3.08 1.34 -5.64
CA VAL A 12 -1.61 1.29 -5.75
C VAL A 12 -1.18 1.79 -7.14
N ARG A 13 -1.76 1.24 -8.21
CA ARG A 13 -1.45 1.66 -9.59
C ARG A 13 -1.73 3.14 -9.85
N ARG A 14 -2.78 3.70 -9.26
CA ARG A 14 -3.10 5.13 -9.38
C ARG A 14 -2.01 6.01 -8.76
N ARG A 15 -1.47 5.61 -7.59
CA ARG A 15 -0.42 6.36 -6.88
C ARG A 15 0.94 6.25 -7.55
N THR A 16 1.22 5.14 -8.23
CA THR A 16 2.47 4.93 -8.97
C THR A 16 2.42 5.46 -10.41
N ARG A 17 1.23 5.75 -10.96
CA ARG A 17 1.04 6.25 -12.33
C ARG A 17 1.87 7.51 -12.70
N PRO A 18 2.01 8.53 -11.84
CA PRO A 18 2.81 9.71 -12.20
C PRO A 18 4.33 9.49 -12.03
N MET A 19 4.78 8.38 -11.44
CA MET A 19 6.18 8.22 -11.02
C MET A 19 7.08 7.70 -12.16
N GLY A 20 6.52 7.07 -13.19
CA GLY A 20 7.26 6.59 -14.37
C GLY A 20 8.19 5.41 -14.06
N VAL A 21 9.29 5.67 -13.35
CA VAL A 21 10.27 4.67 -12.89
C VAL A 21 10.60 4.96 -11.43
N PHE A 22 10.67 3.90 -10.62
CA PHE A 22 11.13 4.01 -9.24
C PHE A 22 12.65 3.93 -9.20
N SER A 23 13.30 4.93 -8.58
CA SER A 23 14.74 4.90 -8.33
C SER A 23 15.13 3.74 -7.41
N ASP A 24 14.33 3.50 -6.36
CA ASP A 24 14.61 2.49 -5.35
C ASP A 24 13.36 1.66 -5.01
N LYS A 25 13.59 0.37 -4.72
CA LYS A 25 12.53 -0.56 -4.28
C LYS A 25 11.85 -0.11 -2.97
N THR A 26 12.58 0.61 -2.12
CA THR A 26 12.04 1.16 -0.86
C THR A 26 10.86 2.11 -1.10
N SER A 27 10.82 2.80 -2.23
CA SER A 27 9.75 3.74 -2.56
C SER A 27 8.43 3.02 -2.83
N ILE A 28 8.46 1.91 -3.57
CA ILE A 28 7.26 1.11 -3.83
C ILE A 28 6.80 0.37 -2.58
N GLU A 29 7.72 -0.11 -1.75
CA GLU A 29 7.42 -0.76 -0.48
C GLU A 29 6.66 0.17 0.47
N ARG A 30 7.06 1.44 0.56
CA ARG A 30 6.35 2.47 1.37
C ARG A 30 4.94 2.74 0.87
N ILE A 31 4.74 2.83 -0.45
CA ILE A 31 3.42 3.04 -1.05
C ILE A 31 2.51 1.84 -0.73
N LEU A 32 3.06 0.63 -0.87
CA LEU A 32 2.33 -0.61 -0.61
C LEU A 32 1.94 -0.72 0.87
N PHE A 33 2.88 -0.45 1.77
CA PHE A 33 2.66 -0.40 3.21
C PHE A 33 1.53 0.57 3.56
N ALA A 34 1.60 1.82 3.09
CA ALA A 34 0.59 2.83 3.40
C ALA A 34 -0.82 2.43 2.93
N VAL A 35 -0.94 1.82 1.74
CA VAL A 35 -2.24 1.37 1.22
C VAL A 35 -2.81 0.22 2.06
N PHE A 36 -2.00 -0.77 2.42
CA PHE A 36 -2.47 -1.91 3.21
C PHE A 36 -2.74 -1.53 4.66
N THR A 37 -1.91 -0.71 5.29
CA THR A 37 -2.16 -0.23 6.66
C THR A 37 -3.44 0.59 6.74
N TYR A 38 -3.71 1.45 5.75
CA TYR A 38 -4.97 2.20 5.69
C TYR A 38 -6.20 1.27 5.64
N GLU A 39 -6.10 0.19 4.87
CA GLU A 39 -7.21 -0.74 4.67
C GLU A 39 -7.39 -1.68 5.85
N ASN A 40 -6.30 -2.15 6.45
CA ASN A 40 -6.35 -2.94 7.68
C ASN A 40 -6.94 -2.12 8.83
N LYS A 41 -6.57 -0.83 8.95
CA LYS A 41 -7.21 0.10 9.91
C LYS A 41 -8.71 0.25 9.64
N LYS A 42 -9.10 0.42 8.37
CA LYS A 42 -10.50 0.53 7.98
C LYS A 42 -11.31 -0.73 8.30
N GLN A 43 -10.69 -1.92 8.23
CA GLN A 43 -11.33 -3.20 8.52
C GLN A 43 -11.24 -3.62 9.99
N GLY A 44 -10.57 -2.83 10.85
CA GLY A 44 -10.33 -3.19 12.25
C GLY A 44 -9.32 -4.34 12.43
N THR A 45 -8.69 -4.81 11.35
CA THR A 45 -7.69 -5.87 11.33
C THR A 45 -6.26 -5.31 11.40
N ALA A 46 -6.10 -4.11 11.97
CA ALA A 46 -4.80 -3.49 12.15
C ALA A 46 -3.88 -4.46 12.90
N THR A 47 -2.72 -4.75 12.32
CA THR A 47 -1.73 -5.64 12.92
C THR A 47 -1.30 -5.06 14.26
N LEU A 48 -1.29 -5.90 15.31
CA LEU A 48 -0.91 -5.51 16.68
C LEU A 48 0.48 -4.85 16.76
N PHE A 49 1.33 -5.11 15.77
CA PHE A 49 2.67 -4.56 15.66
C PHE A 49 2.74 -3.43 14.63
N SER A 50 3.39 -2.33 15.02
CA SER A 50 3.89 -1.33 14.09
C SER A 50 4.99 -1.99 13.28
N LEU A 51 4.68 -2.44 12.06
CA LEU A 51 5.68 -2.82 11.08
C LEU A 51 6.37 -1.53 10.61
N THR A 52 7.23 -0.96 11.46
CA THR A 52 8.13 0.10 11.05
C THR A 52 9.19 -0.53 10.15
N GLN A 53 9.16 -0.21 8.86
CA GLN A 53 10.28 -0.50 7.98
C GLN A 53 11.50 0.27 8.52
N ASN A 54 12.36 -0.40 9.30
CA ASN A 54 13.69 0.10 9.61
C ASN A 54 14.54 -0.11 8.36
N SER A 55 15.05 1.00 7.83
CA SER A 55 15.99 1.03 6.70
C SER A 55 17.32 0.41 7.06
#